data_AF-A0A3M6WH85-F1
#
_entry.id   AF-A0A3M6WH85-F1
#
_cell.length_a   1.000
_cell.length_b   1.000
_cell.length_c   1.000
_cell.angle_alpha   90.00
_cell.angle_beta   90.00
_cell.angle_gamma   90.00
#
_symmetry.space_group_name_H-M   'P 1'
#
loop_
_entity.id
_entity.type
_entity.pdbx_description
1 polymer ?
#
loop_
_entity_poly.entity_id
_entity_poly.type
_entity_poly.pdbx_seq_one_letter_code
_entity_poly.pdbx_strand_id
1 'polypeptide(L)'
;PAPSAVLAGLDRKSLSLAVAVGDSVKVFRTDKDRKFYVAATLEGAKGLVRDVSWANGSMRGFDLIATADKDGFLRVYEIHTPTFPARPTPTGSPKPEKDFRAMQSPPSRVARSGIGAGLAGGARGRRDENADSPGAFRQESKLVAELAMNAPWRVQWSPTADLLTATGDDGALRIWKKAVDGRWLEAAEVDPMA
;
A
#
# COMPACT_ATOMS: atom_id res chain seq x y z
N PRO A 1 4.56 0.53 6.79
CA PRO A 1 4.57 1.53 5.70
C PRO A 1 5.94 2.19 5.59
N ALA A 2 6.30 2.67 4.41
CA ALA A 2 7.52 3.43 4.17
C ALA A 2 7.64 4.66 5.09
N PRO A 3 8.84 5.03 5.57
CA PRO A 3 9.07 6.30 6.27
C PRO A 3 8.58 7.51 5.46
N SER A 4 8.68 7.46 4.12
CA SER A 4 8.16 8.51 3.23
C SER A 4 6.65 8.73 3.40
N ALA A 5 5.87 7.65 3.58
CA ALA A 5 4.43 7.73 3.77
C ALA A 5 4.08 8.42 5.10
N VAL A 6 4.84 8.11 6.15
CA VAL A 6 4.67 8.75 7.47
C VAL A 6 5.02 10.24 7.39
N LEU A 7 6.09 10.60 6.69
CA LEU A 7 6.49 11.99 6.46
C LEU A 7 5.44 12.77 5.64
N ALA A 8 4.77 12.10 4.70
CA ALA A 8 3.68 12.67 3.91
C ALA A 8 2.35 12.81 4.67
N GLY A 9 2.32 12.44 5.96
CA GLY A 9 1.17 12.67 6.83
C GLY A 9 0.36 11.41 7.15
N LEU A 10 0.82 10.22 6.77
CA LEU A 10 0.22 8.97 7.24
C LEU A 10 0.38 8.88 8.76
N ASP A 11 -0.71 8.57 9.45
CA ASP A 11 -0.66 8.31 10.89
C ASP A 11 0.34 7.17 11.18
N ARG A 12 1.21 7.36 12.18
CA ARG A 12 2.13 6.33 12.68
C ARG A 12 1.40 5.10 13.19
N LYS A 13 0.14 5.26 13.63
CA LYS A 13 -0.73 4.16 14.06
C LYS A 13 -1.59 3.59 12.93
N SER A 14 -1.38 4.04 11.69
CA SER A 14 -2.14 3.54 10.55
C SER A 14 -1.93 2.04 10.37
N LEU A 15 -3.03 1.31 10.22
CA LEU A 15 -3.01 -0.06 9.74
C LEU A 15 -2.83 -0.08 8.22
N SER A 16 -2.32 -1.17 7.68
CA SER A 16 -2.12 -1.36 6.24
C SER A 16 -2.46 -2.80 5.87
N LEU A 17 -3.25 -2.97 4.82
CA LEU A 17 -3.64 -4.28 4.28
C LEU A 17 -3.47 -4.27 2.76
N ALA A 18 -3.04 -5.39 2.19
CA ALA A 18 -3.10 -5.63 0.75
C ALA A 18 -4.07 -6.79 0.51
N VAL A 19 -4.98 -6.63 -0.45
CA VAL A 19 -6.07 -7.58 -0.70
C VAL A 19 -6.14 -7.87 -2.19
N ALA A 20 -6.01 -9.13 -2.56
CA ALA A 20 -6.28 -9.60 -3.92
C ALA A 20 -7.77 -9.50 -4.24
N VAL A 21 -8.10 -8.91 -5.39
CA VAL A 21 -9.46 -8.71 -5.90
C VAL A 21 -9.46 -9.04 -7.39
N GLY A 22 -9.72 -10.30 -7.71
CA GLY A 22 -9.70 -10.77 -9.10
C GLY A 22 -8.28 -10.74 -9.67
N ASP A 23 -8.04 -9.84 -10.64
CA ASP A 23 -6.79 -9.59 -11.36
C ASP A 23 -6.04 -8.34 -10.85
N SER A 24 -6.46 -7.78 -9.73
CA SER A 24 -5.84 -6.60 -9.13
C SER A 24 -5.59 -6.79 -7.64
N VAL A 25 -4.72 -5.98 -7.04
CA VAL A 25 -4.54 -5.92 -5.59
C VAL A 25 -4.87 -4.51 -5.10
N LYS A 26 -5.79 -4.41 -4.14
CA LYS A 26 -6.09 -3.14 -3.47
C LYS A 26 -5.30 -3.03 -2.19
N VAL A 27 -4.60 -1.91 -2.03
CA VAL A 27 -3.88 -1.57 -0.81
C VAL A 27 -4.73 -0.61 0.00
N PHE A 28 -5.11 -1.03 1.19
CA PHE A 28 -5.89 -0.24 2.13
C PHE A 28 -5.01 0.30 3.25
N ARG A 29 -5.29 1.53 3.68
CA ARG A 29 -4.71 2.14 4.88
C ARG A 29 -5.79 2.80 5.70
N THR A 30 -5.53 3.03 6.98
CA THR A 30 -6.46 3.74 7.85
C THR A 30 -6.10 5.20 7.97
N ASP A 31 -7.10 6.08 7.93
CA ASP A 31 -6.93 7.48 8.31
C ASP A 31 -6.80 7.66 9.84
N LYS A 32 -6.75 8.92 10.30
CA LYS A 32 -6.69 9.27 11.73
C LYS A 32 -7.89 8.76 12.54
N ASP A 33 -9.03 8.58 11.89
CA ASP A 33 -10.27 8.06 12.49
C ASP A 33 -10.36 6.52 12.42
N ARG A 34 -9.27 5.87 12.01
CA ARG A 34 -9.19 4.41 11.78
C ARG A 34 -10.13 3.88 10.68
N LYS A 35 -10.59 4.73 9.76
CA LYS A 35 -11.39 4.28 8.62
C LYS A 35 -10.48 3.88 7.47
N PHE A 36 -10.76 2.72 6.88
CA PHE A 36 -10.01 2.26 5.71
C PHE A 36 -10.34 3.09 4.46
N TYR A 37 -9.30 3.49 3.73
CA TYR A 37 -9.37 4.04 2.39
C TYR A 37 -8.44 3.26 1.46
N VAL A 38 -8.71 3.31 0.15
CA VAL A 38 -7.84 2.71 -0.87
C VAL A 38 -6.64 3.64 -1.09
N ALA A 39 -5.47 3.22 -0.65
CA ALA A 39 -4.23 3.96 -0.80
C ALA A 39 -3.61 3.75 -2.19
N ALA A 40 -3.63 2.52 -2.72
CA ALA A 40 -3.13 2.20 -4.05
C ALA A 40 -3.91 1.02 -4.66
N THR A 41 -3.89 0.92 -5.98
CA THR A 41 -4.40 -0.24 -6.73
C THR A 41 -3.28 -0.76 -7.60
N LEU A 42 -2.88 -2.01 -7.41
CA LEU A 42 -1.86 -2.68 -8.20
C LEU A 42 -2.56 -3.41 -9.34
N GLU A 43 -2.21 -3.03 -10.56
CA GLU A 43 -2.78 -3.56 -11.80
C GLU A 43 -1.67 -4.15 -12.66
N GLY A 44 -2.03 -5.04 -13.59
CA GLY A 44 -1.09 -5.65 -14.54
C GLY A 44 -1.26 -7.16 -14.68
N ALA A 45 -1.88 -7.83 -13.71
CA ALA A 45 -2.16 -9.25 -13.83
C ALA A 45 -3.20 -9.52 -14.92
N LYS A 46 -2.97 -10.57 -15.71
CA LYS A 46 -3.89 -11.01 -16.78
C LYS A 46 -4.72 -12.23 -16.35
N GLY A 47 -4.69 -12.54 -15.07
CA GLY A 47 -5.39 -13.67 -14.46
C GLY A 47 -5.59 -13.43 -12.98
N LEU A 48 -6.19 -14.42 -12.31
CA LEU A 48 -6.46 -14.34 -10.87
C LEU A 48 -5.17 -14.20 -10.08
N VAL A 49 -5.10 -13.18 -9.22
CA VAL A 49 -4.07 -13.07 -8.18
C VAL A 49 -4.34 -14.14 -7.13
N ARG A 50 -3.43 -15.09 -7.00
CA ARG A 50 -3.54 -16.25 -6.10
C ARG A 50 -2.97 -15.95 -4.70
N ASP A 51 -1.89 -15.18 -4.64
CA ASP A 51 -1.26 -14.82 -3.36
C ASP A 51 -0.64 -13.42 -3.43
N VAL A 52 -0.52 -12.76 -2.28
CA VAL A 52 0.01 -11.41 -2.12
C VAL A 52 0.93 -11.37 -0.92
N SER A 53 2.15 -10.88 -1.12
CA SER A 53 3.12 -10.69 -0.04
C SER A 53 3.62 -9.25 0.02
N TRP A 54 3.59 -8.66 1.22
CA TRP A 54 4.13 -7.33 1.48
C TRP A 54 5.49 -7.48 2.17
N ALA A 55 6.54 -6.88 1.59
CA ALA A 55 7.89 -6.91 2.16
C ALA A 55 7.95 -6.21 3.51
N ASN A 56 8.76 -6.77 4.42
CA ASN A 56 9.02 -6.13 5.70
C ASN A 56 10.03 -4.98 5.55
N GLY A 57 9.91 -3.95 6.39
CA GLY A 57 10.94 -2.92 6.48
C GLY A 57 11.10 -2.10 5.19
N SER A 58 10.20 -1.15 4.96
CA SER A 58 10.27 -0.21 3.83
C SER A 58 11.30 0.91 4.07
N MET A 59 12.53 0.57 4.45
CA MET A 59 13.62 1.54 4.67
C MET A 59 14.07 2.24 3.37
N ARG A 60 13.60 1.77 2.22
CA ARG A 60 13.94 2.25 0.87
C ARG A 60 13.19 3.51 0.45
N GLY A 61 12.22 3.95 1.26
CA GLY A 61 11.35 5.09 0.94
C GLY A 61 10.13 4.73 0.09
N PHE A 62 9.95 3.45 -0.26
CA PHE A 62 8.76 2.91 -0.93
C PHE A 62 8.44 1.53 -0.40
N ASP A 63 7.16 1.17 -0.38
CA ASP A 63 6.73 -0.17 0.03
C ASP A 63 6.86 -1.14 -1.14
N LEU A 64 7.25 -2.40 -0.87
CA LEU A 64 7.34 -3.47 -1.87
C LEU A 64 6.22 -4.49 -1.64
N ILE A 65 5.50 -4.82 -2.70
CA ILE A 65 4.49 -5.87 -2.72
C ILE A 65 4.79 -6.81 -3.88
N ALA A 66 4.65 -8.11 -3.64
CA ALA A 66 4.72 -9.14 -4.66
C ALA A 66 3.39 -9.85 -4.79
N THR A 67 3.05 -10.27 -6.00
CA THR A 67 1.86 -11.10 -6.28
C THR A 67 2.26 -12.36 -7.03
N ALA A 68 1.51 -13.43 -6.79
CA ALA A 68 1.55 -14.66 -7.56
C ALA A 68 0.28 -14.79 -8.38
N ASP A 69 0.39 -14.82 -9.70
CA ASP A 69 -0.75 -14.67 -10.59
C ASP A 69 -0.96 -15.93 -11.44
N LYS A 70 -2.21 -16.34 -11.64
CA LYS A 70 -2.57 -17.55 -12.40
C LYS A 70 -2.06 -17.52 -13.86
N ASP A 71 -1.74 -16.35 -14.38
CA ASP A 71 -1.22 -16.17 -15.74
C ASP A 71 0.25 -16.60 -15.92
N GLY A 72 0.89 -17.12 -14.87
CA GLY A 72 2.26 -17.64 -14.94
C GLY A 72 3.33 -16.62 -14.60
N PHE A 73 2.96 -15.53 -13.90
CA PHE A 73 3.91 -14.50 -13.51
C PHE A 73 3.85 -14.22 -12.01
N LEU A 74 5.01 -13.99 -11.42
CA LEU A 74 5.14 -13.20 -10.21
C LEU A 74 5.31 -11.75 -10.61
N ARG A 75 4.63 -10.83 -9.92
CA ARG A 75 4.81 -9.40 -10.16
C ARG A 75 5.30 -8.70 -8.93
N VAL A 76 6.24 -7.79 -9.10
CA VAL A 76 6.78 -6.98 -8.01
C VAL A 76 6.41 -5.52 -8.25
N TYR A 77 5.81 -4.91 -7.24
CA TYR A 77 5.32 -3.54 -7.27
C TYR A 77 6.04 -2.69 -6.23
N GLU A 78 6.44 -1.49 -6.62
CA GLU A 78 6.87 -0.43 -5.72
C GLU A 78 5.70 0.55 -5.49
N ILE A 79 5.37 0.82 -4.23
CA ILE A 79 4.36 1.80 -3.84
C ILE A 79 5.07 3.03 -3.31
N HIS A 80 5.04 4.07 -4.13
CA HIS A 80 5.67 5.35 -3.87
C HIS A 80 4.67 6.30 -3.21
N THR A 81 5.18 7.00 -2.21
CA THR A 81 4.47 8.13 -1.63
C THR A 81 4.72 9.34 -2.52
N PRO A 82 3.70 10.02 -3.05
CA PRO A 82 3.92 11.21 -3.85
C PRO A 82 4.66 12.24 -2.99
N THR A 83 5.81 12.71 -3.49
CA THR A 83 6.56 13.76 -2.83
C THR A 83 5.75 15.04 -2.91
N PHE A 84 5.14 15.45 -1.79
CA PHE A 84 4.59 16.79 -1.68
C PHE A 84 5.75 17.78 -1.89
N PRO A 85 5.68 18.73 -2.85
CA PRO A 85 6.67 19.78 -2.93
C PRO A 85 6.72 20.46 -1.56
N ALA A 86 7.93 20.61 -1.02
CA ALA A 86 8.13 21.25 0.28
C ALA A 86 7.31 22.54 0.29
N ARG A 87 6.42 22.69 1.29
CA ARG A 87 5.73 23.96 1.52
C ARG A 87 6.84 25.02 1.54
N PRO A 88 6.83 26.04 0.66
CA PRO A 88 7.84 27.06 0.69
C PRO A 88 7.87 27.60 2.11
N THR A 89 9.02 27.47 2.76
CA THR A 89 9.28 28.09 4.06
C THR A 89 8.89 29.55 3.90
N PRO A 90 7.93 30.09 4.66
CA PRO A 90 7.74 31.52 4.68
C PRO A 90 9.02 32.13 5.27
N THR A 91 9.92 32.59 4.41
CA THR A 91 10.97 33.55 4.71
C THR A 91 10.29 34.91 4.94
N GLY A 92 9.53 34.98 6.02
CA GLY A 92 8.84 36.18 6.48
C GLY A 92 9.17 36.36 7.95
N SER A 93 10.10 37.28 8.22
CA SER A 93 10.43 37.78 9.56
C SER A 93 9.16 38.06 10.39
N PRO A 94 9.10 37.66 11.68
CA PRO A 94 7.96 37.99 12.53
C PRO A 94 7.88 39.51 12.76
N LYS A 95 6.75 40.12 12.38
CA LYS A 95 6.36 41.45 12.83
C LYS A 95 5.47 41.32 14.08
N PRO A 96 5.62 42.18 15.09
CA PRO A 96 4.88 42.07 16.35
C PRO A 96 3.39 42.42 16.19
N GLU A 97 2.59 41.80 17.06
CA GLU A 97 1.13 41.87 17.22
C GLU A 97 0.55 43.28 17.24
N LYS A 98 -0.72 43.39 16.80
CA LYS A 98 -1.74 44.23 17.43
C LYS A 98 -3.17 43.72 17.16
N ASP A 99 -3.88 43.53 18.26
CA ASP A 99 -5.30 43.79 18.55
C ASP A 99 -6.43 42.85 18.08
N PHE A 100 -6.96 42.15 19.10
CA PHE A 100 -8.37 41.91 19.46
C PHE A 100 -9.47 42.05 18.39
N ARG A 101 -10.17 40.92 18.12
CA ARG A 101 -11.65 40.88 18.17
C ARG A 101 -12.21 39.46 18.29
N ALA A 102 -13.18 39.33 19.17
CA ALA A 102 -13.97 38.14 19.47
C ALA A 102 -14.82 37.68 18.29
N MET A 103 -14.97 36.37 18.11
CA MET A 103 -16.08 35.77 17.36
C MET A 103 -16.42 34.37 17.88
N GLN A 104 -17.72 34.17 18.05
CA GLN A 104 -18.40 33.15 18.84
C GLN A 104 -18.38 31.76 18.19
N SER A 105 -18.27 30.73 19.03
CA SER A 105 -18.42 29.32 18.66
C SER A 105 -19.90 28.98 18.41
N PRO A 106 -20.27 28.32 17.30
CA PRO A 106 -21.57 27.67 17.21
C PRO A 106 -21.58 26.31 17.94
N PRO A 107 -22.73 25.87 18.49
CA PRO A 107 -22.81 24.71 19.37
C PRO A 107 -22.61 23.38 18.64
N SER A 108 -21.89 22.49 19.31
CA SER A 108 -21.63 21.10 18.91
C SER A 108 -22.92 20.28 18.90
N ARG A 109 -23.31 19.74 17.73
CA ARG A 109 -24.30 18.66 17.65
C ARG A 109 -23.62 17.34 17.98
N VAL A 110 -24.01 16.75 19.10
CA VAL A 110 -23.61 15.40 19.52
C VAL A 110 -24.22 14.38 18.56
N ALA A 111 -23.41 13.79 17.68
CA ALA A 111 -23.82 12.63 16.90
C ALA A 111 -23.83 11.41 17.84
N ARG A 112 -25.03 10.95 18.21
CA ARG A 112 -25.26 9.70 18.92
C ARG A 112 -24.61 8.55 18.15
N SER A 113 -23.59 7.95 18.75
CA SER A 113 -23.03 6.67 18.32
C SER A 113 -24.12 5.60 18.48
N GLY A 114 -24.54 5.00 17.37
CA GLY A 114 -25.52 3.93 17.34
C GLY A 114 -25.08 2.90 16.32
N ILE A 115 -24.93 1.66 16.77
CA ILE A 115 -24.39 0.48 16.06
C ILE A 115 -25.37 -0.03 14.97
N GLY A 116 -26.26 0.84 14.47
CA GLY A 116 -27.32 0.54 13.50
C GLY A 116 -27.20 1.27 12.15
N ALA A 117 -26.17 2.12 11.94
CA ALA A 117 -26.02 2.86 10.68
C ALA A 117 -25.46 2.02 9.52
N GLY A 118 -24.98 0.81 9.77
CA GLY A 118 -24.34 -0.05 8.76
C GLY A 118 -25.28 -0.97 7.97
N LEU A 119 -26.56 -1.05 8.32
CA LEU A 119 -27.49 -2.05 7.75
C LEU A 119 -28.75 -1.45 7.10
N ALA A 120 -28.94 -0.13 7.19
CA ALA A 120 -30.06 0.56 6.56
C ALA A 120 -29.57 1.44 5.41
N GLY A 121 -29.41 0.83 4.22
CA GLY A 121 -29.07 1.58 3.02
C GLY A 121 -28.45 0.70 1.95
N GLY A 122 -29.25 -0.18 1.36
CA GLY A 122 -28.84 -0.96 0.20
C GLY A 122 -28.46 -0.06 -0.97
N ALA A 123 -27.23 -0.22 -1.45
CA ALA A 123 -26.79 -0.13 -2.84
C ALA A 123 -25.28 -0.33 -2.82
N ARG A 124 -24.71 -0.90 -3.88
CA ARG A 124 -23.27 -1.06 -4.11
C ARG A 124 -22.55 0.31 -4.08
N GLY A 125 -22.32 0.83 -2.89
CA GLY A 125 -21.62 2.09 -2.63
C GLY A 125 -20.14 1.88 -2.88
N ARG A 126 -19.72 2.31 -4.06
CA ARG A 126 -18.33 2.46 -4.49
C ARG A 126 -17.60 3.32 -3.44
N ARG A 127 -16.92 2.67 -2.48
CA ARG A 127 -16.18 3.30 -1.37
C ARG A 127 -14.84 3.92 -1.84
N ASP A 128 -14.86 4.58 -2.98
CA ASP A 128 -13.72 5.35 -3.50
C ASP A 128 -13.71 6.79 -2.93
N GLU A 129 -14.72 7.18 -2.15
CA GLU A 129 -14.93 8.56 -1.64
C GLU A 129 -14.07 8.96 -0.43
N ASN A 130 -13.25 8.07 0.13
CA ASN A 130 -12.52 8.38 1.37
C ASN A 130 -11.09 8.94 1.16
N ALA A 131 -10.72 9.29 -0.08
CA ALA A 131 -9.42 9.89 -0.39
C ALA A 131 -9.29 11.36 0.07
N ASP A 132 -10.42 12.02 0.39
CA ASP A 132 -10.47 13.42 0.86
C ASP A 132 -10.53 13.55 2.39
N SER A 133 -10.45 12.42 3.11
CA SER A 133 -10.42 12.42 4.57
C SER A 133 -9.06 12.92 5.10
N PRO A 134 -9.02 13.68 6.21
CA PRO A 134 -7.77 14.25 6.73
C PRO A 134 -6.71 13.17 7.03
N GLY A 135 -5.61 13.17 6.26
CA GLY A 135 -4.52 12.19 6.39
C GLY A 135 -4.68 10.93 5.52
N ALA A 136 -5.75 10.85 4.72
CA ALA A 136 -5.80 9.95 3.59
C ALA A 136 -5.05 10.58 2.40
N PHE A 137 -4.26 9.78 1.70
CA PHE A 137 -3.66 10.19 0.44
C PHE A 137 -3.47 8.97 -0.46
N ARG A 138 -3.59 9.18 -1.78
CA ARG A 138 -3.26 8.14 -2.75
C ARG A 138 -1.76 8.02 -2.94
N GLN A 139 -1.30 6.78 -3.01
CA GLN A 139 0.06 6.41 -3.35
C GLN A 139 0.10 5.91 -4.79
N GLU A 140 1.25 6.10 -5.43
CA GLU A 140 1.48 5.67 -6.80
C GLU A 140 2.08 4.27 -6.79
N SER A 141 1.46 3.35 -7.52
CA SER A 141 1.98 2.00 -7.72
C SER A 141 2.74 1.90 -9.04
N LYS A 142 3.94 1.32 -8.99
CA LYS A 142 4.76 1.03 -10.16
C LYS A 142 5.05 -0.47 -10.22
N LEU A 143 4.67 -1.12 -11.31
CA LEU A 143 5.13 -2.47 -11.63
C LEU A 143 6.60 -2.40 -12.03
N VAL A 144 7.48 -3.10 -11.29
CA VAL A 144 8.93 -3.06 -11.51
C VAL A 144 9.53 -4.39 -11.97
N ALA A 145 8.77 -5.49 -11.87
CA ALA A 145 9.20 -6.78 -12.40
C ALA A 145 8.01 -7.68 -12.73
N GLU A 146 8.14 -8.43 -13.82
CA GLU A 146 7.33 -9.61 -14.14
C GLU A 146 8.29 -10.80 -14.25
N LEU A 147 8.11 -11.80 -13.39
CA LEU A 147 9.00 -12.97 -13.28
C LEU A 147 8.21 -14.19 -13.71
N ALA A 148 8.56 -14.77 -14.85
CA ALA A 148 7.86 -15.93 -15.37
C ALA A 148 8.08 -17.15 -14.45
N MET A 149 6.99 -17.85 -14.13
CA MET A 149 7.02 -19.06 -13.31
C MET A 149 5.86 -19.99 -13.69
N ASN A 150 6.07 -21.30 -13.58
CA ASN A 150 5.00 -22.26 -13.87
C ASN A 150 3.87 -22.17 -12.83
N ALA A 151 2.76 -21.53 -13.21
CA ALA A 151 1.52 -21.44 -12.47
C ALA A 151 1.74 -21.16 -10.96
N PRO A 152 2.23 -19.96 -10.61
CA PRO A 152 2.61 -19.65 -9.23
C PRO A 152 1.40 -19.70 -8.29
N TRP A 153 1.59 -20.24 -7.08
CA TRP A 153 0.54 -20.38 -6.06
C TRP A 153 0.81 -19.58 -4.80
N ARG A 154 2.08 -19.52 -4.40
CA ARG A 154 2.50 -18.88 -3.16
C ARG A 154 3.66 -17.96 -3.44
N VAL A 155 3.68 -16.83 -2.76
CA VAL A 155 4.78 -15.88 -2.81
C VAL A 155 5.03 -15.29 -1.43
N GLN A 156 6.29 -15.17 -1.03
CA GLN A 156 6.64 -14.65 0.28
C GLN A 156 7.93 -13.83 0.25
N TRP A 157 7.89 -12.63 0.83
CA TRP A 157 9.11 -11.89 1.11
C TRP A 157 9.86 -12.48 2.30
N SER A 158 11.17 -12.65 2.14
CA SER A 158 12.06 -12.94 3.26
C SER A 158 12.07 -11.74 4.24
N PRO A 159 11.81 -11.96 5.54
CA PRO A 159 11.82 -10.89 6.54
C PRO A 159 13.19 -10.21 6.72
N THR A 160 14.28 -10.89 6.34
CA THR A 160 15.66 -10.47 6.65
C THR A 160 16.51 -10.20 5.42
N ALA A 161 16.23 -10.85 4.28
CA ALA A 161 17.20 -10.91 3.18
C ALA A 161 16.83 -10.13 1.90
N ASP A 162 15.71 -9.39 1.88
CA ASP A 162 15.19 -8.74 0.65
C ASP A 162 15.10 -9.70 -0.54
N LEU A 163 14.78 -10.96 -0.23
CA LEU A 163 14.58 -12.02 -1.19
C LEU A 163 13.08 -12.26 -1.34
N LEU A 164 12.69 -12.67 -2.54
CA LEU A 164 11.34 -13.13 -2.82
C LEU A 164 11.38 -14.64 -3.04
N THR A 165 10.59 -15.38 -2.29
CA THR A 165 10.44 -16.83 -2.47
C THR A 165 9.07 -17.13 -3.05
N ALA A 166 8.98 -18.14 -3.92
CA ALA A 166 7.71 -18.51 -4.53
C ALA A 166 7.68 -19.99 -4.92
N THR A 167 6.48 -20.57 -4.94
CA THR A 167 6.25 -21.96 -5.38
C THR A 167 5.13 -22.02 -6.43
N GLY A 168 5.26 -22.96 -7.37
CA GLY A 168 4.35 -23.18 -8.50
C GLY A 168 3.84 -24.62 -8.60
N ASP A 169 3.26 -24.96 -9.76
CA ASP A 169 2.76 -26.32 -10.06
C ASP A 169 3.88 -27.36 -10.24
N ASP A 170 5.11 -26.91 -10.51
CA ASP A 170 6.28 -27.77 -10.64
C ASP A 170 6.83 -28.26 -9.29
N GLY A 171 6.29 -27.77 -8.18
CA GLY A 171 6.72 -28.15 -6.83
C GLY A 171 8.06 -27.56 -6.40
N ALA A 172 8.78 -26.88 -7.29
CA ALA A 172 10.04 -26.24 -7.01
C ALA A 172 9.84 -24.92 -6.23
N LEU A 173 10.73 -24.66 -5.28
CA LEU A 173 10.82 -23.37 -4.60
C LEU A 173 11.85 -22.50 -5.35
N ARG A 174 11.39 -21.39 -5.92
CA ARG A 174 12.27 -20.40 -6.57
C ARG A 174 12.52 -19.21 -5.66
N ILE A 175 13.75 -18.72 -5.70
CA ILE A 175 14.20 -17.57 -4.92
C ILE A 175 14.68 -16.50 -5.90
N TRP A 176 14.14 -15.29 -5.77
CA TRP A 176 14.47 -14.14 -6.61
C TRP A 176 15.13 -13.04 -5.79
N LYS A 177 16.07 -12.33 -6.42
CA LYS A 177 16.80 -11.20 -5.82
C LYS A 177 16.94 -10.05 -6.82
N LYS A 178 16.81 -8.82 -6.32
CA LYS A 178 17.14 -7.61 -7.08
C LYS A 178 18.66 -7.44 -7.15
N ALA A 179 19.21 -7.47 -8.36
CA ALA A 179 20.61 -7.19 -8.64
C ALA A 179 20.94 -5.71 -8.48
N VAL A 180 22.24 -5.38 -8.47
CA VAL A 180 22.74 -4.01 -8.29
C VAL A 180 22.29 -3.08 -9.42
N ASP A 181 22.11 -3.63 -10.62
CA ASP A 181 21.59 -2.91 -11.78
C ASP A 181 20.05 -2.72 -11.74
N GLY A 182 19.40 -3.18 -10.68
CA GLY A 182 17.95 -3.06 -10.47
C GLY A 182 17.12 -4.16 -11.12
N ARG A 183 17.72 -5.07 -11.89
CA ARG A 183 17.00 -6.20 -12.50
C ARG A 183 16.73 -7.28 -11.47
N TRP A 184 15.64 -8.02 -11.65
CA TRP A 184 15.32 -9.18 -10.83
C TRP A 184 15.89 -10.43 -11.47
N LEU A 185 16.61 -11.22 -10.69
CA LEU A 185 17.24 -12.46 -11.14
C LEU A 185 16.81 -13.61 -10.23
N GLU A 186 16.65 -14.78 -10.84
CA GLU A 186 16.50 -16.03 -10.09
C GLU A 186 17.85 -16.37 -9.47
N ALA A 187 17.89 -16.40 -8.14
CA ALA A 187 19.08 -16.65 -7.35
C ALA A 187 19.28 -18.13 -7.05
N ALA A 188 18.18 -18.88 -6.89
CA ALA A 188 18.21 -20.31 -6.65
C ALA A 188 16.86 -20.97 -6.98
N GLU A 189 16.93 -22.23 -7.39
CA GLU A 189 15.82 -23.17 -7.44
C GLU A 189 16.12 -24.29 -6.45
N VAL A 190 15.13 -24.65 -5.63
CA VAL A 190 15.21 -25.78 -4.69
C VAL A 190 14.11 -26.76 -5.07
N ASP A 191 14.52 -27.89 -5.64
CA ASP A 191 13.64 -29.02 -5.89
C ASP A 191 13.58 -29.89 -4.63
N PRO A 192 12.41 -30.00 -3.97
CA PRO A 192 12.27 -30.85 -2.79
C PRO A 192 12.34 -32.36 -3.09
N MET A 193 12.29 -32.76 -4.37
CA MET A 193 12.25 -34.16 -4.79
C MET A 193 13.53 -34.64 -5.48
N ALA A 194 14.57 -33.79 -5.55
CA ALA A 194 15.87 -34.10 -6.16
C ALA A 194 16.81 -34.93 -5.26
#